data_AF-A0A6A3ATQ9-F1
#
_entry.id   AF-A0A6A3ATQ9-F1
#
_cell.length_a   1.000
_cell.length_b   1.000
_cell.length_c   1.000
_cell.angle_alpha   90.00
_cell.angle_beta   90.00
_cell.angle_gamma   90.00
#
_symmetry.space_group_name_H-M   'P 1'
#
loop_
_entity.id
_entity.type
_entity.pdbx_description
1 polymer ?
#
loop_
_entity_poly.entity_id
_entity_poly.type
_entity_poly.pdbx_seq_one_letter_code
_entity_poly.pdbx_strand_id
1 'polypeptide(L)'
;MQVLAGKLVSFSLFICLIIILIPPFVSSSDEDHKKSIGTDTIDNHNIQKVSHKLMFEITLHGFLLWASMGFLVPIGILAIRMSNRMLSVLLATAGAVMSIKNFNNAFNNHHQRLGVALYGIIWLQALTGVLRPWRGCKGRRAWFFAHWLLGTAVCILGVICIYTGLVAYHEKTSRRTEVWAVAFTAEISVIVFIYLFQDKWVHIEKHGVILGHEPVRHTEEHISSTDEMKQKKSASENC
;
A
#
# COMPACT_ATOMS: atom_id res chain seq x y z
N MET A 1 16.94 -15.13 -11.14
CA MET A 1 15.70 -14.72 -10.42
C MET A 1 15.89 -13.37 -9.72
N GLN A 2 16.97 -13.14 -8.96
CA GLN A 2 17.19 -11.87 -8.25
C GLN A 2 17.34 -10.64 -9.17
N VAL A 3 18.04 -10.76 -10.30
CA VAL A 3 18.18 -9.65 -11.28
C VAL A 3 16.84 -9.27 -11.93
N LEU A 4 15.97 -10.25 -12.17
CA LEU A 4 14.63 -10.02 -12.75
C LEU A 4 13.69 -9.37 -11.73
N ALA A 5 13.78 -9.80 -10.46
CA ALA A 5 13.05 -9.18 -9.36
C ALA A 5 13.48 -7.72 -9.15
N GLY A 6 14.79 -7.42 -9.19
CA GLY A 6 15.30 -6.04 -9.10
C GLY A 6 14.81 -5.14 -10.23
N LYS A 7 14.75 -5.64 -11.47
CA LYS A 7 14.19 -4.90 -12.63
C LYS A 7 12.68 -4.65 -12.49
N LEU A 8 11.92 -5.62 -11.97
CA LEU A 8 10.49 -5.44 -11.69
C LEU A 8 10.24 -4.39 -10.60
N VAL A 9 11.05 -4.38 -9.55
CA VAL A 9 10.96 -3.38 -8.48
C VAL A 9 11.27 -1.99 -9.02
N SER A 10 12.33 -1.82 -9.81
CA SER A 10 12.66 -0.54 -10.46
C SER A 10 11.54 -0.03 -11.38
N PHE A 11 10.85 -0.94 -12.08
CA PHE A 11 9.73 -0.58 -12.96
C PHE A 11 8.46 -0.21 -12.19
N SER A 12 8.13 -0.95 -11.14
CA SER A 12 7.05 -0.56 -10.20
C SER A 12 7.32 0.80 -9.58
N LEU A 13 8.58 1.11 -9.23
CA LEU A 13 8.95 2.41 -8.69
C LEU A 13 8.79 3.54 -9.69
N PHE A 14 9.14 3.29 -10.95
CA PHE A 14 8.93 4.25 -12.02
C PHE A 14 7.44 4.56 -12.23
N ILE A 15 6.57 3.53 -12.16
CA ILE A 15 5.11 3.69 -12.23
C ILE A 15 4.57 4.44 -11.00
N CYS A 16 5.01 4.10 -9.79
CA CYS A 16 4.63 4.83 -8.57
C CYS A 16 5.07 6.29 -8.63
N LEU A 17 6.27 6.56 -9.13
CA LEU A 17 6.81 7.91 -9.34
C LEU A 17 5.93 8.69 -10.33
N ILE A 18 5.55 8.07 -11.46
CA ILE A 18 4.63 8.66 -12.44
C ILE A 18 3.27 8.98 -11.79
N ILE A 19 2.71 8.09 -10.98
CA ILE A 19 1.44 8.30 -10.26
C ILE A 19 1.54 9.45 -9.24
N ILE A 20 2.69 9.60 -8.58
CA ILE A 20 2.98 10.69 -7.64
C ILE A 20 3.21 12.03 -8.36
N LEU A 21 3.70 12.02 -9.61
CA LEU A 21 4.00 13.23 -10.40
C LEU A 21 2.84 13.74 -11.27
N ILE A 22 1.87 12.89 -11.61
CA ILE A 22 0.68 13.29 -12.38
C ILE A 22 -0.28 14.28 -11.64
N PRO A 23 -0.33 14.43 -10.30
CA PRO A 23 -1.39 15.24 -9.67
C PRO A 23 -1.36 16.77 -9.70
N PRO A 24 -0.38 17.57 -10.19
CA PRO A 24 -0.50 19.03 -10.05
C PRO A 24 -0.98 19.76 -11.32
N PHE A 25 -1.70 19.14 -12.27
CA PHE A 25 -2.12 19.84 -13.50
C PHE A 25 -3.57 19.64 -13.99
N VAL A 26 -4.48 19.08 -13.20
CA VAL A 26 -5.92 19.07 -13.56
C VAL A 26 -6.72 19.91 -12.56
N SER A 27 -6.45 21.22 -12.56
CA SER A 27 -7.37 22.24 -12.04
C SER A 27 -6.99 23.59 -12.63
N SER A 28 -7.30 23.76 -13.91
CA SER A 28 -7.53 25.07 -14.50
C SER A 28 -8.39 24.88 -15.74
N SER A 29 -9.69 24.72 -15.52
CA SER A 29 -10.67 25.25 -16.45
C SER A 29 -11.94 25.47 -15.65
N ASP A 30 -12.16 26.74 -15.28
CA ASP A 30 -13.49 27.23 -14.94
C ASP A 30 -14.45 26.84 -16.06
N GLU A 31 -15.64 26.35 -15.70
CA GLU A 31 -16.86 26.73 -16.41
C GLU A 31 -17.99 26.92 -15.40
N ASP A 32 -18.30 28.20 -15.18
CA ASP A 32 -19.62 28.67 -14.83
C ASP A 32 -20.66 28.13 -15.82
N HIS A 33 -21.72 27.49 -15.33
CA HIS A 33 -23.03 27.69 -15.96
C HIS A 33 -24.19 27.60 -14.97
N LYS A 34 -24.71 28.80 -14.68
CA LYS A 34 -25.97 29.07 -14.01
C LYS A 34 -27.15 28.62 -14.89
N LYS A 35 -28.18 28.01 -14.30
CA LYS A 35 -29.59 28.35 -14.62
C LYS A 35 -30.53 27.91 -13.49
N SER A 36 -31.28 28.88 -12.97
CA SER A 36 -32.41 28.66 -12.06
C SER A 36 -33.72 28.54 -12.84
N ILE A 37 -34.75 28.07 -12.11
CA ILE A 37 -36.21 28.27 -12.26
C ILE A 37 -36.97 26.94 -12.30
N GLY A 38 -37.91 26.82 -11.36
CA GLY A 38 -38.94 25.77 -11.29
C GLY A 38 -39.44 25.60 -9.86
N THR A 39 -40.22 26.57 -9.37
CA THR A 39 -40.93 26.46 -8.08
C THR A 39 -42.03 25.43 -8.22
N ASP A 40 -41.88 24.29 -7.55
CA ASP A 40 -43.00 23.48 -7.07
C ASP A 40 -42.69 23.12 -5.62
N THR A 41 -43.59 23.51 -4.71
CA THR A 41 -43.59 23.15 -3.29
C THR A 41 -43.86 21.66 -3.12
N ILE A 42 -42.92 20.83 -3.56
CA ILE A 42 -42.74 19.48 -3.05
C ILE A 42 -42.01 19.67 -1.71
N ASP A 43 -42.61 19.22 -0.62
CA ASP A 43 -42.11 19.33 0.77
C ASP A 43 -40.59 19.48 0.85
N ASN A 44 -40.13 20.73 1.00
CA ASN A 44 -38.70 21.08 1.06
C ASN A 44 -37.97 20.23 2.13
N HIS A 45 -38.68 19.87 3.20
CA HIS A 45 -38.19 18.98 4.25
C HIS A 45 -37.89 17.56 3.76
N ASN A 46 -38.74 16.96 2.93
CA ASN A 46 -38.54 15.61 2.38
C ASN A 46 -37.40 15.61 1.35
N ILE A 47 -37.31 16.64 0.50
CA ILE A 47 -36.21 16.81 -0.47
C ILE A 47 -34.88 17.03 0.25
N GLN A 48 -34.86 17.91 1.25
CA GLN A 48 -33.66 18.17 2.05
C GLN A 48 -33.21 16.92 2.81
N LYS A 49 -34.13 16.14 3.38
CA LYS A 49 -33.83 14.87 4.06
C LYS A 49 -33.23 13.82 3.12
N VAL A 50 -33.81 13.66 1.92
CA VAL A 50 -33.27 12.76 0.89
C VAL A 50 -31.88 13.23 0.44
N SER A 51 -31.69 14.55 0.27
CA SER A 51 -30.39 15.14 -0.10
C SER A 51 -29.32 14.89 0.97
N HIS A 52 -29.61 15.14 2.25
CA HIS A 52 -28.68 14.86 3.35
C HIS A 52 -28.34 13.37 3.48
N LYS A 53 -29.34 12.49 3.34
CA LYS A 53 -29.13 11.04 3.36
C LYS A 53 -28.22 10.60 2.20
N LEU A 54 -28.48 11.09 1.00
CA LEU A 54 -27.69 10.80 -0.19
C LEU A 54 -26.24 11.30 -0.01
N MET A 55 -26.06 12.51 0.49
CA MET A 55 -24.75 13.10 0.73
C MET A 55 -23.95 12.33 1.79
N PHE A 56 -24.64 11.83 2.82
CA PHE A 56 -24.05 10.93 3.81
C PHE A 56 -23.64 9.59 3.19
N GLU A 57 -24.49 8.96 2.39
CA GLU A 57 -24.19 7.70 1.71
C GLU A 57 -23.00 7.82 0.77
N ILE A 58 -22.92 8.91 -0.02
CA ILE A 58 -21.78 9.20 -0.90
C ILE A 58 -20.50 9.40 -0.08
N THR A 59 -20.56 10.21 0.98
CA THR A 59 -19.39 10.48 1.84
C THR A 59 -18.89 9.19 2.50
N LEU A 60 -19.81 8.39 3.02
CA LEU A 60 -19.51 7.10 3.64
C LEU A 60 -18.90 6.14 2.62
N HIS A 61 -19.45 6.06 1.40
CA HIS A 61 -18.89 5.23 0.34
C HIS A 61 -17.45 5.63 0.01
N GLY A 62 -17.18 6.93 -0.21
CA GLY A 62 -15.84 7.43 -0.48
C GLY A 62 -14.86 7.14 0.64
N PHE A 63 -15.26 7.36 1.89
CA PHE A 63 -14.43 7.09 3.07
C PHE A 63 -14.13 5.59 3.23
N LEU A 64 -15.14 4.72 3.11
CA LEU A 64 -14.96 3.27 3.21
C LEU A 64 -14.08 2.73 2.08
N LEU A 65 -14.24 3.24 0.86
CA LEU A 65 -13.39 2.87 -0.28
C LEU A 65 -11.93 3.29 -0.02
N TRP A 66 -11.71 4.52 0.45
CA TRP A 66 -10.37 4.99 0.81
C TRP A 66 -9.76 4.17 1.95
N ALA A 67 -10.47 3.98 3.06
CA ALA A 67 -9.98 3.23 4.21
C ALA A 67 -9.65 1.77 3.86
N SER A 68 -10.46 1.13 3.00
CA SER A 68 -10.21 -0.25 2.57
C SER A 68 -9.08 -0.33 1.55
N MET A 69 -9.25 0.28 0.37
CA MET A 69 -8.37 0.08 -0.78
C MET A 69 -7.16 1.00 -0.78
N GLY A 70 -7.31 2.23 -0.26
CA GLY A 70 -6.22 3.20 -0.12
C GLY A 70 -5.27 2.88 1.04
N PHE A 71 -5.81 2.38 2.15
CA PHE A 71 -5.05 2.21 3.39
C PHE A 71 -4.85 0.75 3.81
N LEU A 72 -5.94 0.01 4.13
CA LEU A 72 -5.83 -1.35 4.71
C LEU A 72 -5.16 -2.36 3.77
N VAL A 73 -5.48 -2.34 2.48
CA VAL A 73 -4.89 -3.26 1.49
C VAL A 73 -3.39 -3.03 1.33
N PRO A 74 -2.88 -1.80 1.09
CA PRO A 74 -1.45 -1.53 1.05
C PRO A 74 -0.70 -1.92 2.33
N ILE A 75 -1.27 -1.66 3.51
CA ILE A 75 -0.68 -2.09 4.78
C ILE A 75 -0.65 -3.62 4.88
N GLY A 76 -1.70 -4.30 4.42
CA GLY A 76 -1.72 -5.76 4.33
C GLY A 76 -0.58 -6.29 3.46
N ILE A 77 -0.28 -5.64 2.32
CA ILE A 77 0.85 -6.01 1.45
C ILE A 77 2.19 -5.80 2.17
N LEU A 78 2.36 -4.66 2.86
CA LEU A 78 3.55 -4.37 3.68
C LEU A 78 3.74 -5.39 4.80
N ALA A 79 2.65 -5.87 5.43
CA ALA A 79 2.70 -6.85 6.50
C ALA A 79 3.20 -8.24 6.02
N ILE A 80 2.82 -8.68 4.80
CA ILE A 80 3.39 -9.91 4.21
C ILE A 80 4.90 -9.81 4.05
N ARG A 81 5.41 -8.64 3.65
CA ARG A 81 6.85 -8.39 3.46
C ARG A 81 7.62 -8.45 4.77
N MET A 82 7.01 -7.94 5.86
CA MET A 82 7.52 -8.04 7.22
C MET A 82 7.30 -9.41 7.88
N SER A 83 6.98 -10.45 7.09
CA SER A 83 6.69 -11.81 7.55
C SER A 83 5.47 -11.97 8.48
N ASN A 84 4.64 -10.94 8.65
CA ASN A 84 3.42 -11.01 9.44
C ASN A 84 2.22 -11.40 8.56
N ARG A 85 2.17 -12.68 8.19
CA ARG A 85 1.18 -13.22 7.25
C ARG A 85 -0.25 -13.20 7.80
N MET A 86 -0.41 -13.48 9.09
CA MET A 86 -1.74 -13.48 9.72
C MET A 86 -2.34 -12.08 9.74
N LEU A 87 -1.55 -11.08 10.15
CA LEU A 87 -1.99 -9.68 10.12
C LEU A 87 -2.39 -9.24 8.71
N SER A 88 -1.60 -9.60 7.70
CA SER A 88 -1.92 -9.28 6.32
C SER A 88 -3.26 -9.85 5.86
N VAL A 89 -3.52 -11.14 6.15
CA VAL A 89 -4.79 -11.78 5.80
C VAL A 89 -5.95 -11.07 6.50
N LEU A 90 -5.79 -10.71 7.78
CA LEU A 90 -6.82 -9.97 8.53
C LEU A 90 -7.09 -8.58 7.96
N LEU A 91 -6.04 -7.83 7.58
CA LEU A 91 -6.19 -6.50 7.01
C LEU A 91 -6.85 -6.55 5.62
N ALA A 92 -6.45 -7.52 4.79
CA ALA A 92 -7.02 -7.72 3.47
C ALA A 92 -8.50 -8.14 3.53
N THR A 93 -8.86 -9.03 4.46
CA THR A 93 -10.26 -9.44 4.64
C THR A 93 -11.11 -8.32 5.23
N ALA A 94 -10.58 -7.55 6.19
CA ALA A 94 -11.26 -6.38 6.73
C ALA A 94 -11.52 -5.34 5.64
N GLY A 95 -10.52 -5.04 4.80
CA GLY A 95 -10.67 -4.15 3.65
C GLY A 95 -11.73 -4.64 2.66
N ALA A 96 -11.72 -5.93 2.31
CA ALA A 96 -12.70 -6.52 1.40
C ALA A 96 -14.14 -6.46 1.97
N VAL A 97 -14.34 -6.81 3.24
CA VAL A 97 -15.67 -6.76 3.89
C VAL A 97 -16.19 -5.33 3.96
N MET A 98 -15.32 -4.36 4.26
CA MET A 98 -15.67 -2.95 4.32
C MET A 98 -16.12 -2.41 2.95
N SER A 99 -15.49 -2.87 1.86
CA SER A 99 -15.87 -2.53 0.49
C SER A 99 -17.25 -3.08 0.10
N ILE A 100 -17.66 -4.25 0.58
CA ILE A 100 -18.93 -4.92 0.21
C ILE A 100 -20.16 -4.21 0.81
N LYS A 101 -20.06 -3.71 2.04
CA LYS A 101 -21.23 -3.29 2.83
C LYS A 101 -21.91 -1.99 2.37
N ASN A 102 -21.41 -1.31 1.33
CA ASN A 102 -21.94 0.00 0.92
C ASN A 102 -22.08 0.17 -0.60
N PHE A 103 -22.21 -0.92 -1.36
CA PHE A 103 -22.59 -0.85 -2.78
C PHE A 103 -24.11 -0.76 -2.92
N ASN A 104 -24.67 0.43 -2.68
CA ASN A 104 -26.02 0.73 -3.15
C ASN A 104 -25.92 1.58 -4.42
N ASN A 105 -26.33 0.98 -5.54
CA ASN A 105 -26.15 1.48 -6.91
C ASN A 105 -27.19 2.57 -7.23
N ALA A 106 -26.97 3.79 -6.74
CA ALA A 106 -27.85 4.92 -7.08
C ALA A 106 -27.36 5.77 -8.28
N PHE A 107 -26.24 5.44 -8.94
CA PHE A 107 -25.62 6.38 -9.88
C PHE A 107 -25.15 5.78 -11.22
N ASN A 108 -25.81 6.16 -12.31
CA ASN A 108 -25.46 5.75 -13.68
C ASN A 108 -24.22 6.49 -14.26
N ASN A 109 -23.12 6.59 -13.50
CA ASN A 109 -21.95 7.39 -13.88
C ASN A 109 -20.70 6.55 -14.19
N HIS A 110 -19.80 7.09 -15.01
CA HIS A 110 -18.55 6.44 -15.43
C HIS A 110 -17.68 5.96 -14.25
N HIS A 111 -17.64 6.72 -13.16
CA HIS A 111 -16.95 6.37 -11.92
C HIS A 111 -17.48 5.06 -11.29
N GLN A 112 -18.80 4.83 -11.31
CA GLN A 112 -19.38 3.61 -10.75
C GLN A 112 -19.03 2.39 -11.61
N ARG A 113 -19.00 2.53 -12.94
CA ARG A 113 -18.56 1.45 -13.85
C ARG A 113 -17.08 1.10 -13.63
N LEU A 114 -16.24 2.11 -13.39
CA LEU A 114 -14.84 1.92 -13.02
C LEU A 114 -14.71 1.20 -11.67
N GLY A 115 -15.52 1.59 -10.68
CA GLY A 115 -15.56 0.96 -9.36
C GLY A 115 -15.98 -0.51 -9.40
N VAL A 116 -17.01 -0.85 -10.17
CA VAL A 116 -17.45 -2.25 -10.36
C VAL A 116 -16.40 -3.07 -11.09
N ALA A 117 -15.77 -2.52 -12.14
CA ALA A 117 -14.67 -3.18 -12.84
C ALA A 117 -13.49 -3.45 -11.90
N LEU A 118 -13.08 -2.44 -11.13
CA LEU A 118 -12.03 -2.58 -10.11
C LEU A 118 -12.38 -3.67 -9.10
N TYR A 119 -13.61 -3.71 -8.59
CA TYR A 119 -14.09 -4.73 -7.67
C TYR A 119 -13.96 -6.14 -8.27
N GLY A 120 -14.41 -6.35 -9.50
CA GLY A 120 -14.26 -7.63 -10.19
C GLY A 120 -12.79 -8.06 -10.36
N ILE A 121 -11.91 -7.12 -10.70
CA ILE A 121 -10.47 -7.38 -10.86
C ILE A 121 -9.80 -7.70 -9.52
N ILE A 122 -10.21 -7.07 -8.41
CA ILE A 122 -9.72 -7.39 -7.06
C ILE A 122 -10.02 -8.84 -6.69
N TRP A 123 -11.25 -9.31 -6.93
CA TRP A 123 -11.61 -10.70 -6.68
C TRP A 123 -10.86 -11.67 -7.59
N LEU A 124 -10.66 -11.31 -8.86
CA LEU A 124 -9.82 -12.07 -9.77
C LEU A 124 -8.37 -12.16 -9.26
N GLN A 125 -7.81 -11.07 -8.74
CA GLN A 125 -6.48 -11.04 -8.15
C GLN A 125 -6.39 -11.95 -6.92
N ALA A 126 -7.39 -11.92 -6.03
CA ALA A 126 -7.45 -12.81 -4.87
C ALA A 126 -7.55 -14.29 -5.28
N LEU A 127 -8.47 -14.62 -6.20
CA LEU A 127 -8.67 -15.97 -6.70
C LEU A 127 -7.41 -16.53 -7.38
N THR A 128 -6.80 -15.75 -8.27
CA THR A 128 -5.54 -16.16 -8.92
C THR A 128 -4.45 -16.41 -7.90
N GLY A 129 -4.39 -15.61 -6.82
CA GLY A 129 -3.51 -15.78 -5.65
C GLY A 129 -3.69 -17.13 -4.94
N VAL A 130 -4.94 -17.54 -4.70
CA VAL A 130 -5.29 -18.84 -4.08
C VAL A 130 -4.94 -20.00 -5.01
N LEU A 131 -5.19 -19.86 -6.32
CA LEU A 131 -4.90 -20.87 -7.34
C LEU A 131 -3.42 -20.92 -7.75
N ARG A 132 -2.51 -20.56 -6.83
CA ARG A 132 -1.06 -20.52 -7.08
C ARG A 132 -0.55 -21.92 -7.49
N PRO A 133 0.11 -22.06 -8.66
CA PRO A 133 0.64 -23.34 -9.12
C PRO A 133 1.74 -23.92 -8.20
N TRP A 134 1.82 -25.26 -8.19
CA TRP A 134 2.82 -26.01 -7.44
C TRP A 134 4.26 -25.63 -7.82
N ARG A 135 5.18 -25.75 -6.86
CA ARG A 135 6.60 -25.41 -7.06
C ARG A 135 7.22 -26.36 -8.10
N GLY A 136 7.88 -25.80 -9.12
CA GLY A 136 8.58 -26.55 -10.17
C GLY A 136 7.86 -26.65 -11.52
N CYS A 137 6.57 -26.33 -11.59
CA CYS A 137 5.83 -26.33 -12.86
C CYS A 137 6.29 -25.18 -13.79
N LYS A 138 6.43 -25.45 -15.10
CA LYS A 138 6.78 -24.44 -16.12
C LYS A 138 5.81 -23.26 -16.14
N GLY A 139 4.52 -23.51 -15.87
CA GLY A 139 3.47 -22.50 -15.79
C GLY A 139 3.58 -21.53 -14.60
N ARG A 140 4.34 -21.87 -13.54
CA ARG A 140 4.47 -21.03 -12.35
C ARG A 140 5.13 -19.68 -12.64
N ARG A 141 6.04 -19.63 -13.61
CA ARG A 141 6.69 -18.38 -14.04
C ARG A 141 5.71 -17.46 -14.76
N ALA A 142 4.89 -18.01 -15.66
CA ALA A 142 3.86 -17.26 -16.37
C ALA A 142 2.78 -16.76 -15.39
N TRP A 143 2.31 -17.62 -14.48
CA TRP A 143 1.39 -17.23 -13.41
C TRP A 143 1.97 -16.10 -12.54
N PHE A 144 3.25 -16.18 -12.16
CA PHE A 144 3.88 -15.14 -11.36
C PHE A 144 3.86 -13.79 -12.08
N PHE A 145 4.23 -13.76 -13.36
CA PHE A 145 4.23 -12.54 -14.15
C PHE A 145 2.81 -11.98 -14.33
N ALA A 146 1.84 -12.83 -14.67
CA ALA A 146 0.45 -12.44 -14.85
C ALA A 146 -0.18 -11.91 -13.55
N HIS A 147 0.00 -12.61 -12.44
CA HIS A 147 -0.51 -12.21 -11.13
C HIS A 147 0.17 -10.93 -10.60
N TRP A 148 1.46 -10.75 -10.89
CA TRP A 148 2.15 -9.50 -10.59
C TRP A 148 1.61 -8.32 -11.43
N LEU A 149 1.41 -8.53 -12.73
CA LEU A 149 0.88 -7.51 -13.62
C LEU A 149 -0.55 -7.12 -13.23
N LEU A 150 -1.39 -8.12 -12.95
CA LEU A 150 -2.77 -7.94 -12.49
C LEU A 150 -2.81 -7.17 -11.16
N GLY A 151 -1.95 -7.51 -10.20
CA GLY A 151 -1.84 -6.79 -8.93
C GLY A 151 -1.42 -5.33 -9.11
N THR A 152 -0.48 -5.08 -10.02
CA THR A 152 -0.05 -3.71 -10.37
C THR A 152 -1.20 -2.92 -10.99
N ALA A 153 -1.97 -3.53 -11.91
CA ALA A 153 -3.14 -2.90 -12.50
C ALA A 153 -4.21 -2.58 -11.45
N VAL A 154 -4.46 -3.47 -10.47
CA VAL A 154 -5.38 -3.21 -9.35
C VAL A 154 -4.94 -1.99 -8.54
N CYS A 155 -3.65 -1.87 -8.22
CA CYS A 155 -3.13 -0.70 -7.49
C CYS A 155 -3.33 0.60 -8.28
N ILE A 156 -2.97 0.62 -9.57
CA ILE A 156 -3.13 1.81 -10.43
C ILE A 156 -4.61 2.20 -10.52
N LEU A 157 -5.47 1.24 -10.82
CA LEU A 157 -6.90 1.48 -11.01
C LEU A 157 -7.57 1.89 -9.69
N GLY A 158 -7.10 1.38 -8.54
CA GLY A 158 -7.51 1.84 -7.21
C GLY A 158 -7.21 3.31 -6.97
N VAL A 159 -6.01 3.78 -7.31
CA VAL A 159 -5.63 5.19 -7.19
C VAL A 159 -6.48 6.07 -8.11
N ILE A 160 -6.68 5.66 -9.38
CA ILE A 160 -7.56 6.38 -10.32
C ILE A 160 -9.00 6.43 -9.79
N CYS A 161 -9.52 5.34 -9.24
CA CYS A 161 -10.85 5.31 -8.62
C CYS A 161 -10.97 6.34 -7.50
N ILE A 162 -9.97 6.46 -6.62
CA ILE A 162 -10.03 7.44 -5.51
C ILE A 162 -10.01 8.88 -6.03
N TYR A 163 -9.12 9.23 -6.97
CA TYR A 163 -9.09 10.58 -7.53
C TYR A 163 -10.35 10.94 -8.32
N THR A 164 -10.83 10.04 -9.18
CA THR A 164 -12.09 10.27 -9.91
C THR A 164 -13.29 10.35 -8.96
N GLY A 165 -13.25 9.62 -7.83
CA GLY A 165 -14.25 9.71 -6.77
C GLY A 165 -14.24 11.07 -6.06
N LEU A 166 -13.06 11.64 -5.80
CA LEU A 166 -12.92 12.98 -5.23
C LEU A 166 -13.44 14.06 -6.18
N VAL A 167 -13.20 13.95 -7.49
CA VAL A 167 -13.77 14.87 -8.49
C VAL A 167 -15.29 14.76 -8.50
N ALA A 168 -15.83 13.54 -8.59
CA ALA A 168 -17.27 13.32 -8.55
C ALA A 168 -17.91 13.80 -7.24
N TYR A 169 -17.22 13.66 -6.11
CA TYR A 169 -17.67 14.17 -4.81
C TYR A 169 -17.75 15.70 -4.80
N HIS A 170 -16.73 16.38 -5.34
CA HIS A 170 -16.72 17.83 -5.48
C HIS A 170 -17.89 18.31 -6.35
N GLU A 171 -18.11 17.69 -7.50
CA GLU A 171 -19.23 18.03 -8.40
C GLU A 171 -20.60 17.86 -7.72
N LYS A 172 -20.77 16.81 -6.90
CA LYS A 172 -22.05 16.50 -6.25
C LYS A 172 -22.33 17.27 -4.97
N THR A 173 -21.29 17.67 -4.23
CA THR A 173 -21.44 18.30 -2.91
C THR A 173 -20.98 19.74 -2.87
N SER A 174 -20.30 20.20 -3.93
CA SER A 174 -19.61 21.50 -4.00
C SER A 174 -18.63 21.73 -2.86
N ARG A 175 -18.16 20.66 -2.21
CA ARG A 175 -17.18 20.71 -1.13
C ARG A 175 -15.78 20.54 -1.68
N ARG A 176 -14.85 21.35 -1.18
CA ARG A 176 -13.42 21.26 -1.51
C ARG A 176 -12.87 19.87 -1.19
N THR A 177 -12.23 19.26 -2.18
CA THR A 177 -11.59 17.94 -2.07
C THR A 177 -10.08 17.98 -2.11
N GLU A 178 -9.49 19.16 -2.31
CA GLU A 178 -8.04 19.39 -2.38
C GLU A 178 -7.29 18.81 -1.18
N VAL A 179 -7.79 19.07 0.04
CA VAL A 179 -7.17 18.56 1.27
C VAL A 179 -7.14 17.03 1.30
N TRP A 180 -8.22 16.38 0.83
CA TRP A 180 -8.29 14.93 0.75
C TRP A 180 -7.37 14.36 -0.32
N ALA A 181 -7.25 15.05 -1.46
CA ALA A 181 -6.31 14.67 -2.53
C ALA A 181 -4.85 14.78 -2.05
N VAL A 182 -4.49 15.87 -1.38
CA VAL A 182 -3.15 16.07 -0.80
C VAL A 182 -2.87 15.01 0.27
N ALA A 183 -3.81 14.76 1.18
CA ALA A 183 -3.66 13.75 2.22
C ALA A 183 -3.43 12.35 1.62
N PHE A 184 -4.22 11.97 0.60
CA PHE A 184 -4.07 10.69 -0.08
C PHE A 184 -2.74 10.58 -0.86
N THR A 185 -2.29 11.67 -1.50
CA THR A 185 -0.98 11.71 -2.17
C THR A 185 0.16 11.52 -1.17
N ALA A 186 0.09 12.20 -0.02
CA ALA A 186 1.06 12.08 1.05
C ALA A 186 1.07 10.67 1.63
N GLU A 187 -0.10 10.07 1.85
CA GLU A 187 -0.25 8.68 2.29
C GLU A 187 0.43 7.69 1.34
N ILE A 188 0.12 7.76 0.03
CA ILE A 188 0.78 6.91 -0.97
C ILE A 188 2.29 7.09 -0.94
N SER A 189 2.76 8.34 -0.83
CA SER A 189 4.18 8.65 -0.79
C SER A 189 4.87 8.02 0.42
N VAL A 190 4.23 8.08 1.60
CA VAL A 190 4.71 7.43 2.83
C VAL A 190 4.72 5.90 2.67
N ILE A 191 3.66 5.31 2.13
CA ILE A 191 3.59 3.85 1.89
C ILE A 191 4.70 3.40 0.95
N VAL A 192 4.93 4.12 -0.16
CA VAL A 192 6.00 3.84 -1.12
C VAL A 192 7.38 3.98 -0.48
N PHE A 193 7.58 5.02 0.34
CA PHE A 193 8.81 5.21 1.09
C PHE A 193 9.08 4.03 2.04
N ILE A 194 8.08 3.63 2.83
CA ILE A 194 8.19 2.46 3.72
C ILE A 194 8.49 1.21 2.90
N TYR A 195 7.74 0.95 1.83
CA TYR A 195 7.91 -0.20 0.94
C TYR A 195 9.35 -0.31 0.40
N LEU A 196 9.93 0.82 -0.02
CA LEU A 196 11.32 0.91 -0.48
C LEU A 196 12.34 0.59 0.61
N PHE A 197 12.06 1.05 1.84
CA PHE A 197 12.99 0.92 2.95
C PHE A 197 12.92 -0.45 3.64
N GLN A 198 11.84 -1.23 3.46
CA GLN A 198 11.66 -2.54 4.11
C GLN A 198 12.83 -3.50 3.85
N ASP A 199 13.27 -3.60 2.60
CA ASP A 199 14.36 -4.53 2.24
C ASP A 199 15.70 -4.11 2.86
N LYS A 200 15.95 -2.80 3.01
CA LYS A 200 17.16 -2.27 3.66
C LYS A 200 17.14 -2.47 5.17
N TRP A 201 15.96 -2.40 5.80
CA TRP A 201 15.82 -2.49 7.25
C TRP A 201 16.34 -3.82 7.82
N VAL A 202 16.02 -4.94 7.15
CA VAL A 202 16.50 -6.28 7.53
C VAL A 202 18.03 -6.38 7.46
N HIS A 203 18.66 -5.66 6.52
CA HIS A 203 20.11 -5.60 6.43
C HIS A 203 20.72 -4.72 7.52
N ILE A 204 20.10 -3.60 7.86
CA ILE A 204 20.57 -2.69 8.91
C ILE A 204 20.48 -3.39 10.28
N GLU A 205 19.39 -4.08 10.57
CA GLU A 205 19.22 -4.86 11.81
C GLU A 205 20.30 -5.94 11.93
N LYS A 206 20.57 -6.69 10.85
CA LYS A 206 21.63 -7.69 10.84
C LYS A 206 23.02 -7.08 11.05
N HIS A 207 23.33 -5.94 10.46
CA HIS A 207 24.62 -5.27 10.69
C HIS A 207 24.72 -4.67 12.11
N GLY A 208 23.63 -4.13 12.66
CA GLY A 208 23.59 -3.61 14.02
C GLY A 208 23.76 -4.71 15.08
N VAL A 209 23.15 -5.88 14.87
CA VAL A 209 23.34 -7.07 15.72
C VAL A 209 24.77 -7.62 15.64
N ILE A 210 25.39 -7.60 14.45
CA ILE A 210 26.79 -8.04 14.28
C ILE A 210 27.77 -7.08 14.97
N LEU A 211 27.58 -5.77 14.85
CA LEU A 211 28.45 -4.76 15.49
C LEU A 211 28.33 -4.80 17.03
N GLY A 212 27.13 -5.07 17.56
CA GLY A 212 26.92 -5.24 19.01
C GLY A 212 27.54 -6.51 19.59
N HIS A 213 27.96 -7.46 18.74
CA HIS A 213 28.57 -8.72 19.13
C HIS A 213 30.08 -8.76 18.83
N GLU A 214 30.71 -7.62 18.55
CA GLU A 214 32.16 -7.53 18.53
C GLU A 214 32.66 -7.72 19.97
N PRO A 215 33.36 -8.82 20.30
CA PRO A 215 33.94 -8.97 21.62
C PRO A 215 34.97 -7.87 21.75
N VAL A 216 34.87 -7.07 22.81
CA VAL A 216 36.00 -6.29 23.31
C VAL A 216 37.13 -7.29 23.51
N ARG A 217 38.04 -7.34 22.54
CA ARG A 217 39.19 -8.23 22.55
C ARG A 217 40.07 -7.71 23.67
N HIS A 218 39.95 -8.29 24.86
CA HIS A 218 40.84 -8.01 25.98
C HIS A 218 42.28 -8.22 25.49
N THR A 219 43.03 -7.13 25.39
CA THR A 219 44.46 -7.12 25.05
C THR A 219 45.34 -7.66 26.20
N GLU A 220 44.78 -8.35 27.20
CA GLU A 220 45.49 -8.66 28.45
C GLU A 220 45.89 -10.12 28.64
N GLU A 221 45.63 -11.02 27.69
CA GLU A 221 45.95 -12.45 27.87
C GLU A 221 47.27 -12.90 27.22
N HIS A 222 48.02 -12.01 26.58
CA HIS A 222 49.26 -12.37 25.87
C HIS A 222 50.55 -12.12 26.68
N ILE A 223 50.47 -11.56 27.88
CA ILE A 223 51.65 -11.28 28.73
C ILE A 223 51.84 -12.35 29.81
N SER A 224 50.77 -12.94 30.35
CA SER A 224 50.87 -13.89 31.47
C SER A 224 51.43 -15.27 31.08
N SER A 225 51.07 -15.79 29.90
CA SER A 225 51.45 -17.15 29.49
C SER A 225 52.90 -17.29 29.01
N THR A 226 53.55 -16.18 28.62
CA THR A 226 54.95 -16.21 28.16
C THR A 226 55.93 -16.27 29.34
N ASP A 227 55.58 -15.67 30.48
CA ASP A 227 56.44 -15.66 31.68
C ASP A 227 56.34 -16.99 32.46
N GLU A 228 55.17 -17.61 32.54
CA GLU A 228 55.04 -18.94 33.19
C GLU A 228 55.80 -20.03 32.43
N MET A 229 55.84 -19.97 31.11
CA MET A 229 56.54 -20.96 30.29
C MET A 229 58.07 -20.81 30.37
N LYS A 230 58.57 -19.59 30.67
CA LYS A 230 60.01 -19.33 30.89
C LYS A 230 60.48 -19.76 32.28
N GLN A 231 59.64 -19.62 33.31
CA GLN A 231 59.98 -20.03 34.68
C GLN A 231 59.99 -21.56 34.83
N LYS A 232 59.09 -22.27 34.13
CA LYS A 232 59.02 -23.74 34.19
C LYS A 232 60.16 -24.45 33.44
N LYS A 233 60.74 -23.82 32.41
CA LYS A 233 61.88 -24.37 31.65
C LYS A 233 63.22 -24.26 32.39
N SER A 234 63.40 -23.22 33.20
CA SER A 234 64.59 -23.02 34.03
C SER A 234 64.69 -24.02 35.19
N ALA A 235 63.54 -24.44 35.75
CA ALA A 235 63.50 -25.38 36.87
C ALA A 235 63.76 -26.84 36.49
N SER A 236 63.70 -27.21 35.20
CA SER A 236 63.90 -28.60 34.74
C SER A 236 65.30 -28.92 34.23
N GLU A 237 66.22 -27.94 34.16
CA GLU A 237 67.59 -28.14 33.65
C GLU A 237 68.67 -28.30 34.75
N ASN A 238 68.28 -28.33 36.03
CA ASN A 238 69.18 -28.66 37.14
C ASN A 238 68.74 -29.94 37.87
N CYS A 239 68.96 -31.10 37.23
CA CYS A 239 69.27 -32.37 37.89
C CYS A 239 69.88 -33.36 36.88
#